data_AF-A0A837IMG1-F1
#
_entry.id   AF-A0A837IMG1-F1
#
_cell.length_a   1.000
_cell.length_b   1.000
_cell.length_c   1.000
_cell.angle_alpha   90.00
_cell.angle_beta   90.00
_cell.angle_gamma   90.00
#
_symmetry.space_group_name_H-M   'P 1'
#
loop_
_entity.id
_entity.type
_entity.pdbx_description
1 polymer ?
#
loop_
_entity_poly.entity_id
_entity_poly.type
_entity_poly.pdbx_seq_one_letter_code
_entity_poly.pdbx_strand_id
1 'polypeptide(L)' 'MNSSEFIVNSLEKITLFGVVKWFLVVGLLMYVAFAVVIVRQVKIMTEAVEDDVNGVISLFAWVHLLLAVALVILAIAVL' A
#
# COMPACT_ATOMS: atom_id res chain seq x y z
N MET A 1 -14.94 33.90 -7.30
CA MET A 1 -15.47 32.80 -6.45
C MET A 1 -15.06 33.09 -5.02
N ASN A 2 -16.04 33.24 -4.14
CA ASN A 2 -15.80 33.49 -2.71
C ASN A 2 -15.28 32.19 -2.05
N SER A 3 -14.40 32.31 -1.05
CA SER A 3 -13.91 31.19 -0.23
C SER A 3 -15.02 30.27 0.28
N SER A 4 -16.20 30.81 0.62
CA SER A 4 -17.35 30.01 1.06
C SER A 4 -17.96 29.17 -0.08
N GLU A 5 -18.08 29.74 -1.29
CA GLU A 5 -18.59 29.03 -2.46
C GLU A 5 -17.65 27.91 -2.89
N PHE A 6 -16.33 28.11 -2.74
CA PHE A 6 -15.33 27.07 -3.00
C PHE A 6 -15.48 25.87 -2.04
N ILE A 7 -15.73 26.13 -0.75
CA ILE A 7 -15.91 25.07 0.25
C ILE A 7 -17.21 24.30 -0.02
N VAL A 8 -18.32 25.01 -0.27
CA VAL A 8 -19.63 24.39 -0.54
C VAL A 8 -19.57 23.53 -1.81
N ASN A 9 -19.02 24.05 -2.91
CA ASN A 9 -18.85 23.29 -4.14
C ASN A 9 -17.93 22.07 -3.99
N SER A 10 -16.94 22.14 -3.09
CA SER A 10 -16.06 21.01 -2.79
C SER A 10 -16.79 19.93 -2.01
N LEU A 11 -17.62 20.31 -1.03
CA LEU A 11 -18.40 19.39 -0.21
C LEU A 11 -19.50 18.68 -1.01
N GLU A 12 -20.17 19.38 -1.93
CA GLU A 12 -21.21 18.79 -2.79
C GLU A 12 -20.70 17.69 -3.71
N LYS A 13 -19.39 17.68 -4.03
CA LYS A 13 -18.75 16.66 -4.87
C LYS A 13 -18.29 15.43 -4.08
N ILE A 14 -18.30 15.47 -2.74
CA ILE A 14 -17.91 14.34 -1.91
C ILE A 14 -19.05 13.32 -1.88
N THR A 15 -18.83 12.20 -2.54
CA THR A 15 -19.72 11.04 -2.44
C THR A 15 -19.18 10.05 -1.39
N LEU A 16 -20.08 9.31 -0.74
CA LEU A 16 -19.71 8.24 0.19
C LEU A 16 -18.71 7.26 -0.45
N PHE A 17 -18.92 6.94 -1.74
CA PHE A 17 -18.05 6.05 -2.50
C PHE A 17 -16.64 6.64 -2.71
N GLY A 18 -16.53 7.94 -2.95
CA GLY A 18 -15.25 8.65 -3.03
C GLY A 18 -14.48 8.62 -1.71
N VAL A 19 -15.16 8.74 -0.58
CA VAL A 19 -14.53 8.63 0.75
C VAL A 19 -14.00 7.22 0.99
N VAL A 20 -14.79 6.18 0.68
CA VAL A 20 -14.37 4.77 0.82
C VAL A 20 -13.15 4.48 -0.04
N LYS A 21 -13.14 4.94 -1.30
CA LYS A 21 -11.99 4.85 -2.21
C LYS A 21 -10.70 5.40 -1.58
N TRP A 22 -10.74 6.61 -1.03
CA TRP A 22 -9.57 7.21 -0.36
C TRP A 22 -9.14 6.42 0.88
N PHE A 23 -10.08 5.91 1.68
CA PHE A 23 -9.77 5.04 2.82
C PHE A 23 -9.05 3.74 2.39
N LEU A 24 -9.43 3.16 1.25
CA LEU A 24 -8.75 1.98 0.70
C LEU A 24 -7.29 2.29 0.34
N VAL A 25 -7.01 3.45 -0.25
CA VAL A 25 -5.63 3.89 -0.55
C VAL A 25 -4.81 4.00 0.73
N VAL A 26 -5.36 4.59 1.79
CA VAL A 26 -4.69 4.67 3.10
C VAL A 26 -4.42 3.27 3.66
N GLY A 27 -5.39 2.36 3.55
CA GLY A 27 -5.21 0.95 3.95
C GLY A 27 -4.09 0.26 3.16
N LEU A 28 -3.98 0.50 1.85
CA LEU A 28 -2.90 -0.04 1.01
C LEU A 28 -1.53 0.55 1.37
N LEU A 29 -1.45 1.83 1.73
CA LEU A 29 -0.20 2.42 2.23
C LEU A 29 0.27 1.74 3.53
N MET A 30 -0.66 1.47 4.45
CA MET A 30 -0.37 0.68 5.65
C MET A 30 0.08 -0.74 5.30
N TYR A 31 -0.55 -1.36 4.31
CA TYR A 31 -0.17 -2.69 3.83
C TYR A 31 1.27 -2.73 3.29
N VAL A 32 1.71 -1.70 2.56
CA VAL A 32 3.11 -1.59 2.11
C VAL A 32 4.07 -1.55 3.31
N ALA A 33 3.74 -0.83 4.37
CA ALA A 33 4.56 -0.83 5.58
C ALA A 33 4.69 -2.24 6.18
N PHE A 34 3.62 -3.03 6.22
CA PHE A 34 3.68 -4.43 6.62
C PHE A 34 4.53 -5.29 5.67
N ALA A 35 4.44 -5.08 4.36
CA ALA A 35 5.27 -5.80 3.39
C ALA A 35 6.77 -5.54 3.61
N VAL A 36 7.16 -4.32 3.96
CA VAL A 36 8.56 -4.01 4.36
C VAL A 36 8.96 -4.79 5.61
N VAL A 37 8.07 -4.89 6.60
CA VAL A 37 8.32 -5.69 7.81
C VAL A 37 8.48 -7.18 7.47
N ILE A 38 7.72 -7.71 6.51
CA ILE A 38 7.87 -9.10 6.02
C ILE A 38 9.26 -9.32 5.42
N VAL A 39 9.76 -8.42 4.57
CA VAL A 39 11.12 -8.54 4.01
C VAL A 39 12.17 -8.63 5.11
N ARG A 40 12.05 -7.78 6.15
CA ARG A 40 12.94 -7.83 7.31
C ARG A 40 12.83 -9.14 8.09
N GLN A 41 11.61 -9.64 8.31
CA GLN A 41 11.39 -10.91 9.02
C GLN A 41 11.97 -12.09 8.25
N VAL A 42 11.77 -12.14 6.93
CA VAL A 42 12.34 -13.18 6.07
C VAL A 42 13.86 -13.14 6.16
N LYS A 43 14.49 -11.96 6.08
CA LYS A 43 15.94 -11.83 6.24
C LYS A 43 16.44 -12.44 7.57
N ILE A 44 15.82 -12.07 8.69
CA ILE A 44 16.20 -12.59 10.02
C ILE A 44 16.01 -14.11 10.10
N MET A 45 14.93 -14.63 9.54
CA MET A 45 14.67 -16.08 9.50
C MET A 45 15.73 -16.82 8.68
N THR A 46 16.09 -16.30 7.49
CA THR A 46 17.09 -16.92 6.61
C THR A 46 18.52 -16.87 7.17
N GLU A 47 18.79 -15.97 8.11
CA GLU A 47 20.08 -15.91 8.84
C GLU A 47 20.12 -16.91 10.01
N ALA A 48 18.97 -17.26 10.59
CA ALA A 48 18.88 -18.13 11.76
C ALA A 48 18.81 -19.63 11.40
N VAL A 49 18.22 -19.95 10.24
CA VAL A 49 18.04 -21.33 9.77
C VAL A 49 18.63 -21.44 8.38
N GLU A 50 19.67 -22.27 8.24
CA GLU A 50 20.30 -22.54 6.94
C GLU A 50 19.49 -23.61 6.20
N ASP A 51 18.92 -23.21 5.06
CA ASP A 51 18.09 -24.05 4.19
C ASP A 51 18.32 -23.64 2.73
N ASP A 52 18.32 -24.62 1.82
CA ASP A 52 18.50 -24.43 0.38
C ASP A 52 17.40 -23.54 -0.24
N VAL A 53 16.21 -23.46 0.38
CA VAL A 53 15.10 -22.64 -0.12
C VAL A 53 15.17 -21.15 0.28
N ASN A 54 16.10 -20.76 1.15
CA ASN A 54 16.19 -19.40 1.69
C ASN A 54 16.27 -18.31 0.61
N GLY A 55 17.02 -18.57 -0.47
CA GLY A 55 17.14 -17.65 -1.59
C GLY A 55 15.81 -17.41 -2.32
N VAL A 56 15.01 -18.47 -2.48
CA VAL A 56 13.69 -18.40 -3.11
C VAL A 56 12.72 -17.63 -2.23
N ILE A 57 12.68 -17.92 -0.92
CA ILE A 57 11.81 -17.22 0.03
C ILE A 57 12.12 -15.72 0.08
N SER A 58 13.41 -15.37 0.10
CA SER A 58 13.86 -13.97 0.05
C SER A 58 13.40 -13.26 -1.22
N LEU A 59 13.53 -13.91 -2.39
CA LEU A 59 13.05 -13.37 -3.66
C LEU A 59 11.52 -13.11 -3.63
N PHE A 60 10.73 -14.06 -3.13
CA PHE A 60 9.28 -13.88 -3.02
C PHE A 60 8.90 -12.70 -2.10
N ALA A 61 9.63 -12.49 -1.01
CA ALA A 61 9.40 -11.36 -0.11
C ALA A 61 9.62 -10.01 -0.81
N TRP A 62 10.71 -9.88 -1.58
CA TRP A 62 11.00 -8.67 -2.35
C TRP A 62 10.01 -8.44 -3.49
N VAL A 63 9.63 -9.50 -4.23
CA VAL A 63 8.61 -9.42 -5.29
C VAL A 63 7.26 -9.02 -4.69
N HIS A 64 6.89 -9.58 -3.53
CA HIS A 64 5.66 -9.21 -2.84
C HIS A 64 5.62 -7.73 -2.45
N LEU A 65 6.73 -7.19 -1.92
CA LEU A 65 6.85 -5.76 -1.62
C LEU A 65 6.71 -4.89 -2.89
N LEU A 66 7.36 -5.28 -3.99
CA LEU A 66 7.24 -4.57 -5.27
C LEU A 66 5.78 -4.55 -5.75
N LEU A 67 5.09 -5.68 -5.69
CA LEU A 67 3.68 -5.78 -6.07
C LEU A 67 2.77 -4.94 -5.16
N ALA A 68 3.03 -4.90 -3.85
CA ALA A 68 2.29 -4.06 -2.92
C ALA A 68 2.42 -2.56 -3.27
N VAL A 69 3.64 -2.11 -3.59
CA VAL A 69 3.89 -0.74 -4.06
C VAL A 69 3.20 -0.47 -5.40
N ALA A 70 3.31 -1.39 -6.35
CA ALA A 70 2.64 -1.27 -7.65
C ALA A 70 1.11 -1.16 -7.50
N LEU A 71 0.51 -1.94 -6.58
CA LEU A 71 -0.93 -1.87 -6.29
C LEU A 71 -1.34 -0.51 -5.72
N VAL A 72 -0.54 0.13 -4.87
CA VAL A 72 -0.81 1.51 -4.42
C VAL A 72 -0.81 2.49 -5.59
N ILE A 73 0.18 2.40 -6.47
CA ILE A 73 0.29 3.27 -7.64
C ILE A 73 -0.94 3.09 -8.54
N LEU A 74 -1.33 1.85 -8.82
CA LEU A 74 -2.54 1.55 -9.60
C LEU A 74 -3.81 2.05 -8.92
N ALA A 75 -3.93 1.88 -7.60
CA ALA A 75 -5.09 2.37 -6.85
C ALA A 75 -5.24 3.89 -6.95
N ILE A 76 -4.13 4.63 -6.87
CA ILE A 76 -4.12 6.09 -7.04
C ILE A 76 -4.44 6.47 -8.49
N ALA A 77 -3.91 5.74 -9.48
CA ALA A 77 -4.13 6.04 -10.91
C ALA A 77 -5.59 5.84 -11.34
N VAL A 78 -6.33 4.94 -10.67
CA VAL A 78 -7.73 4.60 -10.98
C VAL A 78 -8.74 5.41 -10.14
N LEU A 79 -8.30 6.04 -9.05
CA LEU A 79 -9.19 6.66 -8.05
C LEU A 79 -10.00 7.83 -8.62
#